data_AF-A0A9P5MGB6-F1
#
_entry.id   AF-A0A9P5MGB6-F1
#
_cell.length_a   1.000
_cell.length_b   1.000
_cell.length_c   1.000
_cell.angle_alpha   90.00
_cell.angle_beta   90.00
_cell.angle_gamma   90.00
#
_symmetry.space_group_name_H-M   'P 1'
#
loop_
_entity.id
_entity.type
_entity.pdbx_description
1 polymer ?
#
loop_
_entity_poly.entity_id
_entity_poly.type
_entity_poly.pdbx_seq_one_letter_code
_entity_poly.pdbx_strand_id
1 'polypeptide(L)' 'MWKHARDAPKRVIFSGNSRHDLITKAHNESGHRGRDPTLKKLSDFYYWPSMWREVGTHCRACVECQM' A
#
# COMPACT_ATOMS: atom_id res chain seq x y z
N MET A 1 -3.16 23.64 16.16
CA MET A 1 -4.06 22.60 15.61
C MET A 1 -3.22 21.69 14.71
N TRP A 2 -2.80 20.52 15.20
CA TRP A 2 -2.10 19.55 14.36
C TRP A 2 -3.13 18.75 13.58
N LYS A 3 -3.12 18.87 12.25
CA LYS A 3 -3.95 18.09 11.33
C LYS A 3 -3.40 16.68 11.27
N HIS A 4 -4.23 15.66 11.49
CA HIS A 4 -3.76 14.29 11.37
C HIS A 4 -3.44 14.01 9.90
N ALA A 5 -2.44 13.17 9.62
CA ALA A 5 -2.04 12.86 8.25
C ALA A 5 -3.20 12.35 7.37
N ARG A 6 -4.16 11.66 8.00
CA ARG A 6 -5.41 11.16 7.39
C ARG A 6 -6.42 12.24 6.97
N ASP A 7 -6.23 13.48 7.44
CA ASP A 7 -7.09 14.62 7.08
C ASP A 7 -6.56 15.36 5.83
N ALA A 8 -5.39 14.96 5.32
CA ALA A 8 -4.82 15.52 4.10
C ALA A 8 -5.40 14.84 2.83
N PRO A 9 -5.51 15.55 1.70
CA PRO A 9 -5.88 14.95 0.44
C PRO A 9 -4.91 13.83 0.04
N LYS A 10 -5.45 12.72 -0.45
CA LYS A 10 -4.66 11.58 -0.93
C LYS A 10 -3.99 11.92 -2.24
N ARG A 11 -2.73 11.52 -2.41
CA ARG A 11 -1.98 11.68 -3.66
C ARG A 11 -2.37 10.57 -4.65
N VAL A 12 -2.79 10.96 -5.84
CA VAL A 12 -3.10 10.00 -6.92
C VAL A 12 -1.81 9.58 -7.64
N ILE A 13 -1.59 8.27 -7.79
CA ILE A 13 -0.38 7.71 -8.40
C ILE A 13 -0.70 7.05 -9.75
N PHE A 14 -0.15 7.59 -10.84
CA PHE A 14 -0.38 7.08 -12.20
C PHE A 14 0.68 6.10 -12.68
N SER A 15 1.93 6.23 -12.24
CA SER A 15 3.06 5.40 -12.68
C SER A 15 3.07 4.02 -12.01
N GLY A 16 3.14 2.96 -12.83
CA GLY A 16 3.19 1.57 -12.35
C GLY A 16 4.37 1.28 -11.43
N ASN A 17 5.57 1.74 -11.79
CA ASN A 17 6.78 1.53 -10.97
C ASN A 17 6.64 2.16 -9.59
N SER A 18 6.11 3.39 -9.51
CA SER A 18 5.90 4.07 -8.24
C SER A 18 4.85 3.37 -7.37
N ARG A 19 3.83 2.72 -7.96
CA ARG A 19 2.86 1.90 -7.21
C ARG A 19 3.54 0.69 -6.61
N HIS A 20 4.37 -0.01 -7.38
CA HIS A 20 5.06 -1.22 -6.92
C HIS A 20 6.01 -0.92 -5.74
N ASP A 21 6.77 0.18 -5.83
CA ASP A 21 7.67 0.60 -4.76
C ASP A 21 6.90 0.95 -3.47
N LEU A 22 5.78 1.67 -3.61
CA LEU A 22 4.90 2.01 -2.49
C LEU A 22 4.27 0.76 -1.86
N ILE A 23 3.79 -0.18 -2.66
CA ILE A 23 3.22 -1.44 -2.16
C ILE A 23 4.26 -2.24 -1.40
N THR A 24 5.45 -2.43 -1.97
CA THR A 24 6.56 -3.17 -1.34
C THR A 24 6.93 -2.54 0.00
N LYS A 25 7.12 -1.22 0.02
CA LYS A 25 7.44 -0.49 1.25
C LYS A 25 6.33 -0.65 2.30
N ALA A 26 5.08 -0.45 1.92
CA ALA A 26 3.95 -0.55 2.85
C ALA A 26 3.78 -1.98 3.40
N HIS A 27 4.01 -3.01 2.58
CA HIS A 27 3.95 -4.40 2.97
C HIS A 27 5.03 -4.73 4.01
N ASN A 28 6.28 -4.37 3.74
CA ASN A 28 7.41 -4.60 4.65
C ASN A 28 7.22 -3.84 5.98
N GLU A 29 6.84 -2.56 5.91
CA GLU A 29 6.58 -1.76 7.12
C GLU A 29 5.32 -2.18 7.90
N SER A 30 4.45 -2.98 7.29
CA SER A 30 3.31 -3.59 7.99
C SER A 30 3.72 -4.86 8.74
N GLY A 31 4.98 -5.31 8.60
CA GLY A 31 5.48 -6.57 9.14
C GLY A 31 4.97 -7.77 8.35
N HIS A 32 5.02 -7.68 7.02
CA HIS A 32 4.55 -8.73 6.10
C HIS A 32 3.09 -9.15 6.35
N ARG A 33 2.26 -8.22 6.80
CA ARG A 33 0.84 -8.47 6.97
C ARG A 33 0.17 -8.58 5.61
N GLY A 34 -0.95 -9.29 5.58
CA GLY A 34 -1.73 -9.50 4.37
C GLY A 34 -2.23 -8.20 3.71
N ARG A 35 -3.09 -8.39 2.71
CA ARG A 35 -3.57 -7.29 1.87
C ARG A 35 -4.20 -6.14 2.66
N ASP A 36 -5.10 -6.42 3.60
CA ASP A 36 -5.94 -5.37 4.20
C ASP A 36 -5.13 -4.40 5.08
N PRO A 37 -4.19 -4.85 5.95
CA PRO A 37 -3.29 -3.95 6.66
C PRO A 37 -2.40 -3.12 5.73
N THR A 38 -1.86 -3.74 4.67
CA THR A 38 -1.02 -3.06 3.67
C THR A 38 -1.82 -1.99 2.94
N LEU A 39 -3.03 -2.33 2.48
CA LEU A 39 -3.93 -1.42 1.79
C LEU A 39 -4.38 -0.27 2.68
N LYS A 40 -4.70 -0.54 3.96
CA LYS A 40 -5.07 0.51 4.92
C LYS A 40 -3.97 1.55 5.03
N LYS A 41 -2.72 1.11 5.21
CA LYS A 41 -1.56 2.00 5.32
C LYS A 41 -1.34 2.85 4.06
N LEU A 42 -1.50 2.26 2.87
CA LEU A 42 -1.42 3.01 1.62
C LEU A 42 -2.58 4.00 1.45
N SER A 43 -3.78 3.56 1.80
CA SER A 43 -5.02 4.33 1.58
C SER A 43 -5.12 5.57 2.45
N ASP A 44 -4.29 5.70 3.49
CA ASP A 44 -4.19 6.92 4.29
C ASP A 44 -3.52 8.07 3.50
N PHE A 45 -2.68 7.77 2.51
CA PHE A 45 -1.85 8.76 1.81
C PHE A 45 -2.00 8.77 0.29
N TYR A 46 -2.35 7.63 -0.30
CA TYR A 46 -2.30 7.41 -1.74
C TYR A 46 -3.60 6.85 -2.29
N TYR A 47 -3.81 7.07 -3.59
CA TYR A 47 -4.90 6.47 -4.35
C TYR A 47 -4.46 6.09 -5.77
N TRP A 48 -4.92 4.95 -6.28
CA TRP A 48 -4.94 4.65 -7.71
C TRP A 48 -6.01 3.61 -8.05
N PRO A 49 -6.51 3.57 -9.30
CA PRO A 49 -7.40 2.51 -9.73
C PRO A 49 -6.71 1.15 -9.58
N SER A 50 -7.41 0.19 -8.97
CA SER A 50 -6.97 -1.19 -8.74
C SER A 50 -5.91 -1.43 -7.64
N MET A 51 -5.68 -0.47 -6.74
CA MET A 51 -4.87 -0.64 -5.51
C MET A 51 -5.11 -1.97 -4.80
N TRP A 52 -6.37 -2.30 -4.53
CA TRP A 52 -6.76 -3.50 -3.80
C TRP A 52 -6.26 -4.78 -4.48
N ARG A 53 -6.35 -4.84 -5.82
CA ARG A 53 -5.91 -5.98 -6.62
C ARG A 53 -4.40 -6.06 -6.65
N GLU A 54 -3.72 -4.95 -6.93
CA GLU A 54 -2.25 -4.89 -7.00
C GLU A 54 -1.60 -5.26 -5.65
N VAL A 55 -2.10 -4.69 -4.54
CA VAL A 55 -1.66 -5.03 -3.18
C VAL A 55 -1.89 -6.51 -2.89
N GLY A 56 -3.07 -7.03 -3.25
CA GLY A 56 -3.39 -8.44 -3.05
C GLY A 56 -2.47 -9.39 -3.83
N THR A 57 -2.15 -9.04 -5.08
CA THR A 57 -1.19 -9.80 -5.90
C THR A 57 0.21 -9.77 -5.29
N HIS A 58 0.68 -8.60 -4.85
CA HIS A 58 2.00 -8.48 -4.22
C HIS A 58 2.10 -9.31 -2.93
N CYS A 59 1.10 -9.22 -2.04
CA CYS A 59 1.11 -9.99 -0.79
C CYS A 59 1.12 -11.51 -1.03
N ARG A 60 0.36 -12.01 -2.03
CA ARG A 60 0.36 -13.43 -2.40
C ARG A 60 1.67 -13.90 -3.02
N ALA A 61 2.39 -13.00 -3.70
CA ALA A 61 3.66 -13.29 -4.35
C ALA A 61 4.88 -13.11 -3.41
N CYS A 62 4.68 -12.62 -2.18
CA CYS A 62 5.77 -12.39 -1.24
C CYS A 62 6.37 -13.73 -0.79
N VAL A 63 7.62 -13.99 -1.19
CA VAL A 63 8.34 -15.24 -0.87
C VAL A 63 8.45 -15.46 0.64
N GLU A 64 8.75 -14.41 1.40
CA GLU A 64 8.85 -14.48 2.88
C GLU A 64 7.52 -14.83 3.55
N CYS A 65 6.38 -14.48 2.94
CA CYS A 65 5.06 -14.86 3.46
C CYS A 65 4.65 -16.29 3.09
N GLN A 66 5.30 -16.90 2.10
CA GLN A 66 4.97 -18.23 1.59
C GLN A 66 5.90 -19.33 2.11
N MET A 67 7.02 -18.96 2.74
CA MET A 67 7.92 -19.89 3.44
C MET A 67 7.45 -20.09 4.88
#